data_AF-A0A8S1PS85-F1
#
_entry.id   AF-A0A8S1PS85-F1
#
_cell.length_a   1.000
_cell.length_b   1.000
_cell.length_c   1.000
_cell.angle_alpha   90.00
_cell.angle_beta   90.00
_cell.angle_gamma   90.00
#
_symmetry.space_group_name_H-M   'P 1'
#
loop_
_entity.id
_entity.type
_entity.pdbx_description
1 polymer ?
#
loop_
_entity_poly.entity_id
_entity_poly.type
_entity_poly.pdbx_seq_one_letter_code
_entity_poly.pdbx_strand_id
1 'polypeptide(L)'
;MFNQLLEFRNQKLLVQALTFKIHETEYIQKTGALYQYGNNEDLSVTGQQFLEFYFYDYMMLQGFPSQQSQLKKPSDIIQLRQRLINDKYLSEIALLLNLQNLLYVGNQKILKTNPKVLSECVKSIIAAQYFDKQNDLEALRDIIHPVVVQLLNKGEQIKQNYWKYNPKSSFLEYLNQYKGELELKPKLTIEWKKDDALLNQNKSLYQITLELNNTLKIQKTGINKRDTEQSVYLQALLQLGKYNINQNHQQKQQIINTEIPQNFIEFELSTSLDTNINNQDLSFHSFYKQAEKQKVNFDQQFNLLLEQMANY
;
A
#
# COMPACT_ATOMS: atom_id res chain seq x y z
N MET A 1 -22.70 -10.82 -2.14
CA MET A 1 -22.22 -9.45 -2.47
C MET A 1 -21.72 -9.34 -3.91
N PHE A 2 -21.06 -10.36 -4.48
CA PHE A 2 -20.54 -10.32 -5.86
C PHE A 2 -21.51 -10.77 -6.97
N ASN A 3 -22.81 -10.97 -6.68
CA ASN A 3 -23.73 -11.62 -7.62
C ASN A 3 -23.87 -10.87 -8.95
N GLN A 4 -23.80 -9.53 -8.92
CA GLN A 4 -23.85 -8.68 -10.11
C GLN A 4 -22.68 -8.94 -11.08
N LEU A 5 -21.54 -9.43 -10.60
CA LEU A 5 -20.38 -9.72 -11.45
C LEU A 5 -20.68 -10.80 -12.49
N LEU A 6 -21.66 -11.67 -12.23
CA LEU A 6 -22.08 -12.76 -13.11
C LEU A 6 -23.40 -12.49 -13.84
N GLU A 7 -23.98 -11.29 -13.69
CA GLU A 7 -25.20 -10.89 -14.39
C GLU A 7 -24.86 -10.29 -15.76
N PHE A 8 -25.06 -11.06 -16.83
CA PHE A 8 -24.74 -10.68 -18.21
C PHE A 8 -25.97 -10.65 -19.10
N ARG A 9 -26.08 -9.62 -19.95
CA ARG A 9 -27.04 -9.56 -21.06
C ARG A 9 -26.57 -10.39 -22.25
N ASN A 10 -25.27 -10.34 -22.53
CA ASN A 10 -24.59 -11.06 -23.59
C ASN A 10 -23.93 -12.34 -23.05
N GLN A 11 -24.66 -13.46 -23.16
CA GLN A 11 -24.14 -14.76 -22.72
C GLN A 11 -22.89 -15.21 -23.47
N LYS A 12 -22.72 -14.83 -24.74
CA LYS A 12 -21.52 -15.20 -25.53
C LYS A 12 -20.26 -14.59 -24.91
N LEU A 13 -20.37 -13.36 -24.43
CA LEU A 13 -19.27 -12.65 -23.81
C LEU A 13 -18.90 -13.25 -22.44
N LEU A 14 -19.89 -13.69 -21.67
CA LEU A 14 -19.65 -14.46 -20.44
C LEU A 14 -18.92 -15.78 -20.76
N VAL A 15 -19.37 -16.52 -21.78
CA VAL A 15 -18.69 -17.76 -22.20
C VAL A 15 -17.25 -17.49 -22.62
N GLN A 16 -17.00 -16.41 -23.36
CA GLN A 16 -15.64 -15.98 -23.73
C GLN A 16 -14.79 -15.71 -22.48
N ALA A 17 -15.30 -14.96 -21.50
CA ALA A 17 -14.59 -14.64 -20.26
C ALA A 17 -14.25 -15.89 -19.40
N LEU A 18 -15.10 -16.91 -19.47
CA LEU A 18 -14.93 -18.20 -18.80
C LEU A 18 -14.07 -19.19 -19.61
N THR A 19 -13.70 -18.86 -20.85
CA THR A 19 -12.95 -19.76 -21.74
C THR A 19 -11.46 -19.48 -21.70
N PHE A 20 -10.69 -20.42 -21.15
CA PHE A 20 -9.24 -20.33 -21.16
C PHE A 20 -8.68 -20.72 -22.53
N LYS A 21 -7.57 -20.09 -22.95
CA LYS A 21 -6.92 -20.31 -24.27
C LYS A 21 -6.69 -21.77 -24.62
N ILE A 22 -6.40 -22.61 -23.63
CA ILE A 22 -6.19 -24.04 -23.83
C ILE A 22 -7.45 -24.76 -24.32
N HIS A 23 -8.65 -24.34 -23.89
CA HIS A 23 -9.91 -24.94 -24.32
C HIS A 23 -10.16 -24.66 -25.80
N GLU A 24 -9.97 -23.42 -26.24
CA GLU A 24 -10.06 -23.05 -27.65
C GLU A 24 -9.05 -23.82 -28.49
N THR A 25 -7.79 -23.88 -28.05
CA THR A 25 -6.73 -24.60 -28.76
C THR A 25 -7.09 -26.07 -28.94
N GLU A 26 -7.59 -26.71 -27.88
CA GLU A 26 -8.04 -28.10 -27.91
C GLU A 26 -9.26 -28.31 -28.83
N TYR A 27 -10.21 -27.37 -28.82
CA TYR A 27 -11.38 -27.41 -29.70
C TYR A 27 -10.96 -27.37 -31.17
N ILE A 28 -10.05 -26.46 -31.53
CA ILE A 28 -9.52 -26.34 -32.91
C ILE A 28 -8.81 -27.63 -33.32
N GLN A 29 -7.97 -28.20 -32.44
CA GLN A 29 -7.26 -29.45 -32.72
C GLN A 29 -8.20 -30.64 -32.94
N LYS A 30 -9.32 -30.72 -32.21
CA LYS A 30 -10.27 -31.84 -32.30
C LYS A 30 -11.24 -31.70 -33.46
N THR A 31 -11.68 -30.49 -33.78
CA THR A 31 -12.77 -30.25 -34.73
C THR A 31 -12.30 -29.70 -36.07
N GLY A 32 -11.09 -29.15 -36.14
CA GLY A 32 -10.60 -28.41 -37.30
C GLY A 32 -11.30 -27.05 -37.51
N ALA A 33 -12.19 -26.64 -36.60
CA ALA A 33 -12.97 -25.41 -36.69
C ALA A 33 -12.57 -24.40 -35.60
N LEU A 34 -12.72 -23.11 -35.90
CA LEU A 34 -12.51 -22.03 -34.94
C LEU A 34 -13.57 -22.10 -33.83
N TYR A 35 -13.16 -21.82 -32.60
CA TYR A 35 -14.09 -21.75 -31.47
C TYR A 35 -14.86 -20.43 -31.52
N GLN A 36 -16.18 -20.50 -31.70
CA GLN A 36 -17.02 -19.34 -32.01
C GLN A 36 -17.08 -18.25 -30.92
N TYR A 37 -16.68 -18.56 -29.68
CA TYR A 37 -16.72 -17.63 -28.55
C TYR A 37 -15.36 -17.00 -28.26
N GLY A 38 -14.27 -17.48 -28.87
CA GLY A 38 -12.91 -17.07 -28.54
C GLY A 38 -12.47 -17.46 -27.13
N ASN A 39 -11.41 -16.83 -26.65
CA ASN A 39 -10.84 -17.05 -25.32
C ASN A 39 -10.74 -15.75 -24.51
N ASN A 40 -10.31 -15.89 -23.25
CA ASN A 40 -10.30 -14.84 -22.26
C ASN A 40 -9.00 -14.01 -22.15
N GLU A 41 -7.98 -14.25 -22.98
CA GLU A 41 -6.64 -13.66 -22.90
C GLU A 41 -6.70 -12.12 -22.98
N ASP A 42 -7.29 -11.57 -24.05
CA ASP A 42 -7.41 -10.11 -24.24
C ASP A 42 -8.29 -9.45 -23.17
N LEU A 43 -9.37 -10.15 -22.77
CA LEU A 43 -10.25 -9.71 -21.68
C LEU A 43 -9.49 -9.66 -20.35
N SER A 44 -8.57 -10.59 -20.11
CA SER A 44 -7.80 -10.63 -18.85
C SER A 44 -6.85 -9.44 -18.75
N VAL A 45 -6.22 -9.05 -19.87
CA VAL A 45 -5.34 -7.88 -19.96
C VAL A 45 -6.14 -6.60 -19.72
N THR A 46 -7.27 -6.46 -20.41
CA THR A 46 -8.17 -5.30 -20.25
C THR A 46 -8.73 -5.23 -18.83
N GLY A 47 -9.11 -6.36 -18.25
CA GLY A 47 -9.66 -6.44 -16.90
C GLY A 47 -8.67 -6.06 -15.81
N GLN A 48 -7.38 -6.39 -16.01
CA GLN A 48 -6.30 -5.90 -15.15
C GLN A 48 -6.28 -4.37 -15.16
N GLN A 49 -6.36 -3.73 -16.33
CA GLN A 49 -6.31 -2.28 -16.45
C GLN A 49 -7.50 -1.62 -15.73
N PHE A 50 -8.71 -2.15 -15.90
CA PHE A 50 -9.88 -1.65 -15.16
C PHE A 50 -9.72 -1.79 -13.66
N LEU A 51 -9.29 -2.96 -13.19
CA LEU A 51 -9.14 -3.18 -11.76
C LEU A 51 -8.10 -2.23 -11.14
N GLU A 52 -6.99 -1.97 -11.84
CA GLU A 52 -6.00 -0.99 -11.40
C GLU A 52 -6.55 0.45 -11.42
N PHE A 53 -7.27 0.82 -12.47
CA PHE A 53 -7.89 2.13 -12.58
C PHE A 53 -8.87 2.38 -11.42
N TYR A 54 -9.82 1.47 -11.20
CA TYR A 54 -10.81 1.62 -10.13
C TYR A 54 -10.24 1.46 -8.72
N PHE A 55 -9.11 0.76 -8.58
CA PHE A 55 -8.38 0.77 -7.32
C PHE A 55 -7.87 2.17 -6.99
N TYR A 56 -7.27 2.88 -7.95
CA TYR A 56 -6.82 4.25 -7.73
C TYR A 56 -7.98 5.21 -7.53
N ASP A 57 -9.01 5.12 -8.36
CA ASP A 57 -10.22 5.92 -8.25
C ASP A 57 -10.87 5.79 -6.86
N TYR A 58 -11.03 4.56 -6.38
CA TYR A 58 -11.51 4.31 -5.01
C TYR A 58 -10.60 4.96 -3.96
N MET A 59 -9.28 4.84 -4.11
CA MET A 59 -8.34 5.44 -3.15
C MET A 59 -8.39 6.96 -3.13
N MET A 60 -8.54 7.60 -4.29
CA MET A 60 -8.73 9.06 -4.39
C MET A 60 -10.04 9.50 -3.73
N LEU A 61 -11.14 8.77 -3.97
CA LEU A 61 -12.44 9.05 -3.33
C LEU A 61 -12.39 8.98 -1.80
N GLN A 62 -11.58 8.07 -1.26
CA GLN A 62 -11.37 7.96 0.19
C GLN A 62 -10.44 9.05 0.76
N GLY A 63 -9.98 10.00 -0.08
CA GLY A 63 -9.13 11.11 0.33
C GLY A 63 -7.65 10.74 0.47
N PHE A 64 -7.20 9.65 -0.15
CA PHE A 64 -5.78 9.29 -0.20
C PHE A 64 -5.10 9.85 -1.47
N PRO A 65 -3.80 10.19 -1.40
CA PRO A 65 -2.96 10.18 -0.20
C PRO A 65 -3.32 11.35 0.74
N SER A 66 -3.15 11.14 2.04
CA SER A 66 -3.39 12.17 3.07
C SER A 66 -2.29 12.15 4.13
N GLN A 67 -1.86 13.34 4.56
CA GLN A 67 -0.85 13.53 5.62
C GLN A 67 -1.28 12.92 6.96
N GLN A 68 -2.59 12.90 7.21
CA GLN A 68 -3.20 12.36 8.42
C GLN A 68 -3.39 10.85 8.36
N SER A 69 -3.08 10.23 7.22
CA SER A 69 -3.30 8.81 6.97
C SER A 69 -2.00 8.04 6.82
N GLN A 70 -2.08 6.71 6.71
CA GLN A 70 -0.92 5.85 6.47
C GLN A 70 -0.40 5.93 5.03
N LEU A 71 -1.27 6.26 4.07
CA LEU A 71 -0.92 6.48 2.68
C LEU A 71 -0.63 7.97 2.49
N LYS A 72 0.60 8.38 2.78
CA LYS A 72 1.02 9.79 2.78
C LYS A 72 1.50 10.27 1.42
N LYS A 73 1.94 9.33 0.57
CA LYS A 73 2.49 9.62 -0.76
C LYS A 73 1.80 8.76 -1.82
N PRO A 74 1.73 9.21 -3.09
CA PRO A 74 1.21 8.40 -4.20
C PRO A 74 1.92 7.04 -4.35
N SER A 75 3.21 6.99 -4.03
CA SER A 75 4.00 5.75 -4.01
C SER A 75 3.43 4.67 -3.11
N ASP A 76 2.78 5.05 -2.01
CA ASP A 76 2.25 4.11 -1.03
C ASP A 76 1.04 3.37 -1.62
N ILE A 77 0.21 4.09 -2.38
CA ILE A 77 -0.96 3.54 -3.08
C ILE A 77 -0.50 2.57 -4.19
N ILE A 78 0.53 2.94 -4.94
CA ILE A 78 1.12 2.07 -5.98
C ILE A 78 1.62 0.75 -5.37
N GLN A 79 2.31 0.83 -4.23
CA GLN A 79 2.81 -0.35 -3.53
C GLN A 79 1.68 -1.21 -2.95
N LEU A 80 0.62 -0.58 -2.42
CA LEU A 80 -0.55 -1.29 -1.94
C LEU A 80 -1.24 -2.03 -3.08
N ARG A 81 -1.50 -1.35 -4.21
CA ARG A 81 -2.05 -1.94 -5.43
C ARG A 81 -1.27 -3.18 -5.87
N GLN A 82 0.06 -3.08 -6.00
CA GLN A 82 0.91 -4.21 -6.43
C GLN A 82 0.84 -5.41 -5.47
N ARG A 83 0.55 -5.17 -4.18
CA ARG A 83 0.42 -6.25 -3.20
C ARG A 83 -0.97 -6.85 -3.16
N LEU A 84 -2.02 -6.06 -3.43
CA LEU A 84 -3.40 -6.52 -3.32
C LEU A 84 -3.92 -7.09 -4.63
N ILE A 85 -3.60 -6.46 -5.76
CA ILE A 85 -3.96 -6.94 -7.09
C ILE A 85 -2.89 -7.95 -7.54
N ASN A 86 -2.98 -9.16 -7.01
CA ASN A 86 -2.10 -10.27 -7.38
C ASN A 86 -2.91 -11.56 -7.59
N ASP A 87 -2.29 -12.56 -8.22
CA ASP A 87 -2.99 -13.79 -8.59
C ASP A 87 -3.52 -14.58 -7.40
N LYS A 88 -2.84 -14.52 -6.25
CA LYS A 88 -3.29 -15.18 -5.03
C LYS A 88 -4.63 -14.59 -4.56
N TYR A 89 -4.70 -13.29 -4.34
CA TYR A 89 -5.93 -12.67 -3.79
C TYR A 89 -7.08 -12.65 -4.80
N LEU A 90 -6.79 -12.48 -6.08
CA LEU A 90 -7.83 -12.58 -7.11
C LEU A 90 -8.37 -14.00 -7.26
N SER A 91 -7.53 -15.03 -7.10
CA SER A 91 -8.01 -16.41 -7.09
C SER A 91 -8.93 -16.70 -5.90
N GLU A 92 -8.71 -16.08 -4.75
CA GLU A 92 -9.62 -16.22 -3.60
C GLU A 92 -11.01 -15.63 -3.92
N ILE A 93 -11.06 -14.49 -4.62
CA ILE A 93 -12.32 -13.91 -5.09
C ILE A 93 -13.01 -14.83 -6.11
N ALA A 94 -12.24 -15.42 -7.02
CA ALA A 94 -12.76 -16.40 -7.97
C ALA A 94 -13.43 -17.60 -7.28
N LEU A 95 -12.81 -18.10 -6.21
CA LEU A 95 -13.34 -19.21 -5.41
C LEU A 95 -14.61 -18.81 -4.66
N LEU A 96 -14.68 -17.60 -4.11
CA LEU A 96 -15.90 -17.06 -3.49
C LEU A 96 -17.07 -16.98 -4.49
N LEU A 97 -16.76 -16.75 -5.76
CA LEU A 97 -17.70 -16.72 -6.88
C LEU A 97 -17.98 -18.10 -7.50
N ASN A 98 -17.37 -19.16 -6.99
CA ASN A 98 -17.44 -20.52 -7.52
C ASN A 98 -17.02 -20.64 -9.01
N LEU A 99 -16.12 -19.77 -9.49
CA LEU A 99 -15.69 -19.76 -10.91
C LEU A 99 -14.98 -21.04 -11.34
N GLN A 100 -14.36 -21.77 -10.41
CA GLN A 100 -13.73 -23.07 -10.68
C GLN A 100 -14.71 -24.07 -11.35
N ASN A 101 -16.00 -23.96 -11.03
CA ASN A 101 -17.02 -24.84 -11.58
C ASN A 101 -17.44 -24.41 -12.99
N LEU A 102 -17.35 -23.12 -13.30
CA LEU A 102 -17.83 -22.52 -14.55
C LEU A 102 -16.75 -22.43 -15.64
N LEU A 103 -15.47 -22.48 -15.26
CA LEU A 103 -14.33 -22.38 -16.18
C LEU A 103 -14.29 -23.49 -17.25
N TYR A 104 -14.05 -23.08 -18.50
CA TYR A 104 -13.72 -23.97 -19.61
C TYR A 104 -12.20 -24.04 -19.81
N VAL A 105 -11.61 -25.18 -19.44
CA VAL A 105 -10.16 -25.45 -19.52
C VAL A 105 -9.83 -26.69 -20.35
N GLY A 106 -10.76 -27.14 -21.18
CA GLY A 106 -10.63 -28.39 -21.95
C GLY A 106 -10.43 -29.61 -21.05
N ASN A 107 -9.55 -30.51 -21.48
CA ASN A 107 -9.20 -31.73 -20.76
C ASN A 107 -8.30 -31.48 -19.54
N GLN A 108 -7.73 -30.28 -19.37
CA GLN A 108 -6.82 -29.94 -18.28
C GLN A 108 -7.56 -29.52 -17.01
N LYS A 109 -8.36 -30.42 -16.43
CA LYS A 109 -9.21 -30.14 -15.26
C LYS A 109 -8.45 -29.59 -14.05
N ILE A 110 -7.16 -29.91 -13.90
CA ILE A 110 -6.30 -29.39 -12.83
C ILE A 110 -6.15 -27.85 -12.87
N LEU A 111 -6.38 -27.22 -14.02
CA LEU A 111 -6.33 -25.78 -14.16
C LEU A 111 -7.51 -25.06 -13.48
N LYS A 112 -8.62 -25.76 -13.19
CA LYS A 112 -9.79 -25.17 -12.52
C LYS A 112 -9.48 -24.67 -11.10
N THR A 113 -8.43 -25.19 -10.47
CA THR A 113 -7.98 -24.77 -9.13
C THR A 113 -6.68 -23.97 -9.18
N ASN A 114 -6.13 -23.70 -10.37
CA ASN A 114 -4.89 -22.96 -10.51
C ASN A 114 -5.12 -21.46 -10.20
N PRO A 115 -4.38 -20.86 -9.24
CA PRO A 115 -4.58 -19.46 -8.86
C PRO A 115 -4.43 -18.47 -10.01
N LYS A 116 -3.49 -18.70 -10.93
CA LYS A 116 -3.27 -17.83 -12.08
C LYS A 116 -4.46 -17.85 -13.03
N VAL A 117 -4.98 -19.04 -13.36
CA VAL A 117 -6.15 -19.20 -14.25
C VAL A 117 -7.40 -18.59 -13.62
N LEU A 118 -7.60 -18.79 -12.32
CA LEU A 118 -8.72 -18.20 -11.58
C LEU A 118 -8.62 -16.66 -11.51
N SER A 119 -7.42 -16.13 -11.28
CA SER A 119 -7.14 -14.69 -11.32
C SER A 119 -7.42 -14.08 -12.69
N GLU A 120 -6.93 -14.72 -13.76
CA GLU A 120 -7.20 -14.31 -15.14
C GLU A 120 -8.71 -14.31 -15.43
N CYS A 121 -9.43 -15.35 -14.98
CA CYS A 121 -10.89 -15.41 -15.13
C CYS A 121 -11.63 -14.25 -14.47
N VAL A 122 -11.26 -13.86 -13.24
CA VAL A 122 -11.86 -12.70 -12.57
C VAL A 122 -11.63 -11.42 -13.38
N LYS A 123 -10.41 -11.20 -13.86
CA LYS A 123 -10.08 -10.05 -14.71
C LYS A 123 -10.91 -10.07 -16.00
N SER A 124 -10.99 -11.22 -16.66
CA SER A 124 -11.75 -11.36 -17.89
C SER A 124 -13.25 -11.10 -17.69
N ILE A 125 -13.83 -11.52 -16.57
CA ILE A 125 -15.22 -11.22 -16.22
C ILE A 125 -15.42 -9.71 -15.99
N ILE A 126 -14.48 -9.03 -15.33
CA ILE A 126 -14.53 -7.58 -15.15
C ILE A 126 -14.52 -6.86 -16.50
N ALA A 127 -13.62 -7.23 -17.42
CA ALA A 127 -13.60 -6.64 -18.77
C ALA A 127 -14.88 -6.98 -19.55
N ALA A 128 -15.37 -8.20 -19.44
CA ALA A 128 -16.62 -8.60 -20.06
C ALA A 128 -17.81 -7.77 -19.56
N GLN A 129 -17.88 -7.46 -18.26
CA GLN A 129 -18.94 -6.61 -17.72
C GLN A 129 -18.92 -5.22 -18.35
N TYR A 130 -17.74 -4.62 -18.56
CA TYR A 130 -17.63 -3.34 -19.26
C TYR A 130 -18.31 -3.35 -20.63
N PHE A 131 -17.98 -4.34 -21.46
CA PHE A 131 -18.54 -4.46 -22.80
C PHE A 131 -20.04 -4.85 -22.76
N ASP A 132 -20.47 -5.66 -21.79
CA ASP A 132 -21.88 -6.01 -21.59
C ASP A 132 -22.74 -4.80 -21.22
N LYS A 133 -22.17 -3.86 -20.47
CA LYS A 133 -22.78 -2.57 -20.11
C LYS A 133 -22.55 -1.48 -21.16
N GLN A 134 -22.29 -1.85 -22.42
CA GLN A 134 -22.14 -0.90 -23.53
C GLN A 134 -21.00 0.11 -23.32
N ASN A 135 -19.90 -0.33 -22.69
CA ASN A 135 -18.74 0.51 -22.39
C ASN A 135 -19.00 1.61 -21.35
N ASP A 136 -19.95 1.38 -20.44
CA ASP A 136 -20.26 2.31 -19.34
C ASP A 136 -19.30 2.12 -18.16
N LEU A 137 -18.47 3.14 -17.92
CA LEU A 137 -17.52 3.16 -16.81
C LEU A 137 -18.22 3.29 -15.45
N GLU A 138 -19.28 4.09 -15.34
CA GLU A 138 -19.96 4.26 -14.04
C GLU A 138 -20.65 2.96 -13.64
N ALA A 139 -21.32 2.29 -14.58
CA ALA A 139 -21.91 0.98 -14.31
C ALA A 139 -20.87 -0.06 -13.90
N LEU A 140 -19.67 0.00 -14.50
CA LEU A 140 -18.57 -0.89 -14.15
C LEU A 140 -17.99 -0.59 -12.75
N ARG A 141 -17.95 0.69 -12.36
CA ARG A 141 -17.47 1.13 -11.04
C ARG A 141 -18.25 0.45 -9.92
N ASP A 142 -19.58 0.44 -10.02
CA ASP A 142 -20.45 -0.20 -9.03
C ASP A 142 -20.19 -1.70 -8.91
N ILE A 143 -19.90 -2.36 -10.04
CA ILE A 143 -19.60 -3.79 -10.09
C ILE A 143 -18.22 -4.12 -9.49
N ILE A 144 -17.22 -3.27 -9.74
CA ILE A 144 -15.84 -3.48 -9.29
C ILE A 144 -15.65 -3.07 -7.83
N HIS A 145 -16.44 -2.12 -7.32
CA HIS A 145 -16.28 -1.59 -5.97
C HIS A 145 -16.24 -2.69 -4.89
N PRO A 146 -17.15 -3.69 -4.85
CA PRO A 146 -17.06 -4.81 -3.90
C PRO A 146 -15.78 -5.63 -4.02
N VAL A 147 -15.22 -5.76 -5.24
CA VAL A 147 -13.93 -6.45 -5.48
C VAL A 147 -12.80 -5.66 -4.84
N VAL A 148 -12.75 -4.35 -5.05
CA VAL A 148 -11.72 -3.47 -4.45
C VAL A 148 -11.81 -3.48 -2.92
N VAL A 149 -13.01 -3.36 -2.37
CA VAL A 149 -13.24 -3.45 -0.91
C VAL A 149 -12.78 -4.80 -0.36
N GLN A 150 -13.08 -5.90 -1.03
CA GLN A 150 -12.64 -7.23 -0.61
C GLN A 150 -11.11 -7.36 -0.61
N LEU A 151 -10.44 -6.82 -1.63
CA LEU A 151 -8.98 -6.79 -1.71
C LEU A 151 -8.38 -5.96 -0.57
N LEU A 152 -8.99 -4.82 -0.23
CA LEU A 152 -8.56 -3.97 0.89
C LEU A 152 -8.76 -4.65 2.24
N ASN A 153 -9.90 -5.31 2.48
CA ASN A 153 -10.17 -6.06 3.71
C ASN A 153 -9.15 -7.20 3.92
N LYS A 154 -8.70 -7.84 2.84
CA LYS A 154 -7.60 -8.81 2.89
C LYS A 154 -6.26 -8.13 3.23
N GLY A 155 -6.08 -6.89 2.79
CA GLY A 155 -5.00 -6.01 3.19
C GLY A 155 -5.03 -5.60 4.66
N GLU A 156 -6.20 -5.49 5.30
CA GLU A 156 -6.33 -5.14 6.73
C GLU A 156 -5.85 -6.26 7.67
N GLN A 157 -5.84 -7.52 7.19
CA GLN A 157 -5.20 -8.64 7.90
C GLN A 157 -3.66 -8.61 7.78
N ILE A 158 -3.10 -7.73 6.95
CA ILE A 158 -1.67 -7.45 6.93
C ILE A 158 -1.39 -6.49 8.09
N LYS A 159 -0.90 -7.02 9.22
CA LYS A 159 -0.37 -6.23 10.34
C LYS A 159 0.42 -5.03 9.76
N GLN A 160 0.01 -3.82 10.14
CA GLN A 160 0.51 -2.55 9.62
C GLN A 160 2.06 -2.43 9.66
N ASN A 161 2.71 -3.21 10.50
CA ASN A 161 4.16 -3.26 10.66
C ASN A 161 4.90 -3.97 9.50
N TYR A 162 4.20 -4.63 8.58
CA TYR A 162 4.77 -5.27 7.38
C TYR A 162 4.44 -4.54 6.09
N TRP A 163 3.92 -3.31 6.17
CA TRP A 163 3.72 -2.45 5.02
C TRP A 163 5.08 -2.03 4.46
N LYS A 164 5.80 -2.94 3.74
CA LYS A 164 7.25 -2.86 3.42
C LYS A 164 7.85 -1.49 3.70
N TYR A 165 8.17 -1.28 4.97
CA TYR A 165 9.20 -0.35 5.36
C TYR A 165 10.43 -0.88 4.65
N ASN A 166 10.81 -0.30 3.51
CA ASN A 166 12.08 -0.63 2.90
C ASN A 166 13.10 0.09 3.77
N PRO A 167 13.72 -0.58 4.75
CA PRO A 167 14.44 0.12 5.78
C PRO A 167 15.64 0.83 5.15
N LYS A 168 16.16 0.34 4.03
CA LYS A 168 17.19 1.01 3.23
C LYS A 168 16.69 2.33 2.64
N SER A 169 15.54 2.34 1.96
CA SER A 169 14.99 3.57 1.39
C SER A 169 14.63 4.59 2.46
N SER A 170 13.97 4.16 3.54
CA SER A 170 13.63 5.02 4.67
C SER A 170 14.87 5.57 5.39
N PHE A 171 15.93 4.76 5.51
CA PHE A 171 17.22 5.19 6.06
C PHE A 171 17.88 6.26 5.19
N LEU A 172 17.89 6.06 3.87
CA LEU A 172 18.46 7.03 2.94
C LEU A 172 17.64 8.32 2.87
N GLU A 173 16.30 8.24 2.93
CA GLU A 173 15.42 9.41 3.06
C GLU A 173 15.72 10.18 4.34
N TYR A 174 15.82 9.49 5.48
CA TYR A 174 16.19 10.10 6.76
C TYR A 174 17.53 10.83 6.66
N LEU A 175 18.58 10.17 6.14
CA LEU A 175 19.89 10.81 5.99
C LEU A 175 19.87 12.02 5.05
N ASN A 176 19.06 11.98 3.98
CA ASN A 176 18.93 13.11 3.06
C ASN A 176 18.20 14.29 3.71
N GLN A 177 17.24 14.04 4.61
CA GLN A 177 16.53 15.08 5.33
C GLN A 177 17.43 15.83 6.34
N TYR A 178 18.38 15.12 6.96
CA TYR A 178 19.32 15.69 7.95
C TYR A 178 20.72 15.99 7.37
N LYS A 179 20.86 15.96 6.04
CA LYS A 179 22.14 16.09 5.34
C LYS A 179 22.81 17.45 5.55
N GLY A 180 22.04 18.48 5.89
CA GLY A 180 22.53 19.83 6.19
C GLY A 180 23.07 20.00 7.62
N GLU A 181 22.72 19.11 8.57
CA GLU A 181 23.06 19.28 9.99
C GLU A 181 24.15 18.32 10.48
N LEU A 182 24.33 17.16 9.82
CA LEU A 182 25.12 16.07 10.42
C LEU A 182 26.32 15.57 9.59
N GLU A 183 26.59 16.11 8.38
CA GLU A 183 27.69 15.66 7.48
C GLU A 183 27.85 14.11 7.42
N LEU A 184 26.74 13.38 7.42
CA LEU A 184 26.76 11.91 7.54
C LEU A 184 27.01 11.26 6.18
N LYS A 185 28.09 10.48 6.07
CA LYS A 185 28.35 9.60 4.94
C LYS A 185 28.24 8.13 5.40
N PRO A 186 27.13 7.43 5.12
CA PRO A 186 27.00 6.03 5.50
C PRO A 186 28.01 5.18 4.73
N LYS A 187 28.73 4.31 5.44
CA LYS A 187 29.59 3.26 4.88
C LYS A 187 28.99 1.90 5.21
N LEU A 188 28.52 1.21 4.17
CA LEU A 188 28.04 -0.17 4.30
C LEU A 188 29.18 -1.12 3.94
N THR A 189 29.56 -1.99 4.86
CA THR A 189 30.48 -3.10 4.61
C THR A 189 29.72 -4.42 4.69
N ILE A 190 29.87 -5.23 3.64
CA ILE A 190 29.25 -6.56 3.56
C ILE A 190 30.38 -7.57 3.54
N GLU A 191 30.48 -8.33 4.61
CA GLU A 191 31.38 -9.48 4.72
C GLU A 191 30.53 -10.75 4.62
N TRP A 192 31.06 -11.78 3.97
CA TRP A 192 30.40 -13.08 3.97
C TRP A 192 31.43 -14.14 4.26
N LYS A 193 31.02 -15.13 5.05
CA LYS A 193 31.83 -16.29 5.36
C LYS A 193 31.01 -17.51 5.01
N LYS A 194 31.58 -18.38 4.19
CA LYS A 194 31.01 -19.72 4.00
C LYS A 194 31.41 -20.54 5.23
N ASP A 195 30.42 -20.96 6.00
CA ASP A 195 30.65 -21.80 7.17
C ASP A 195 30.27 -23.23 6.80
N ASP A 196 31.27 -24.03 6.40
CA ASP A 196 31.07 -25.43 5.99
C ASP A 196 30.90 -26.37 7.21
N ALA A 197 31.00 -25.85 8.44
CA ALA A 197 30.99 -26.65 9.67
C ALA A 197 29.61 -26.75 10.36
N LEU A 198 28.67 -25.84 10.06
CA LEU A 198 27.35 -25.80 10.70
C LEU A 198 26.26 -26.18 9.70
N LEU A 199 25.89 -27.47 9.78
CA LEU A 199 24.80 -28.17 9.08
C LEU A 199 25.16 -28.59 7.65
N ASN A 200 24.81 -29.82 7.31
CA ASN A 200 24.93 -30.53 6.02
C ASN A 200 24.20 -29.85 4.83
N GLN A 201 24.14 -28.53 4.77
CA GLN A 201 23.46 -27.74 3.77
C GLN A 201 24.37 -26.56 3.48
N ASN A 202 24.98 -26.52 2.29
CA ASN A 202 25.78 -25.42 1.74
C ASN A 202 25.10 -24.04 1.94
N LYS A 203 25.18 -23.44 3.13
CA LYS A 203 24.51 -22.19 3.48
C LYS A 203 25.55 -21.13 3.77
N SER A 204 25.50 -20.06 3.00
CA SER A 204 26.36 -18.90 3.19
C SER A 204 25.88 -18.08 4.39
N LEU A 205 26.78 -17.77 5.32
CA LEU A 205 26.51 -16.83 6.41
C LEU A 205 26.94 -15.42 5.98
N TYR A 206 25.99 -14.50 5.94
CA TYR A 206 26.23 -13.10 5.60
C TYR A 206 26.37 -12.29 6.88
N GLN A 207 27.47 -11.56 7.02
CA GLN A 207 27.71 -10.59 8.08
C GLN A 207 27.65 -9.18 7.47
N ILE A 208 26.61 -8.42 7.81
CA ILE A 208 26.41 -7.09 7.27
C ILE A 208 26.64 -6.08 8.38
N THR A 209 27.55 -5.14 8.13
CA THR A 209 27.90 -4.06 9.03
C THR A 209 27.57 -2.72 8.37
N LEU A 210 26.76 -1.92 9.05
CA LEU A 210 26.48 -0.54 8.67
C LEU A 210 27.19 0.38 9.65
N GLU A 211 28.10 1.19 9.13
CA GLU A 211 28.82 2.21 9.86
C GLU A 211 28.40 3.58 9.34
N LEU A 212 28.14 4.50 10.26
CA LEU A 212 27.81 5.88 9.95
C LEU A 212 28.77 6.75 10.76
N ASN A 213 29.86 7.17 10.11
CA ASN A 213 31.00 7.83 10.75
C ASN A 213 31.45 7.09 12.03
N ASN A 214 31.73 7.81 13.13
CA ASN A 214 32.08 7.26 14.45
C ASN A 214 30.87 7.11 15.40
N THR A 215 29.65 7.44 14.96
CA THR A 215 28.48 7.58 15.86
C THR A 215 27.60 6.34 15.90
N LEU A 216 27.55 5.57 14.82
CA LEU A 216 26.70 4.39 14.73
C LEU A 216 27.42 3.24 14.03
N LYS A 217 27.47 2.08 14.70
CA LYS A 217 27.95 0.82 14.13
C LYS A 217 26.95 -0.28 14.47
N ILE A 218 26.32 -0.85 13.44
CA ILE A 218 25.39 -1.96 13.58
C ILE A 218 25.89 -3.13 12.76
N GLN A 219 25.95 -4.30 13.38
CA GLN A 219 26.39 -5.53 12.75
C GLN A 219 25.34 -6.62 12.98
N LYS A 220 24.97 -7.32 11.90
CA LYS A 220 24.11 -8.51 11.99
C LYS A 220 24.60 -9.64 11.10
N THR A 221 24.34 -10.86 11.53
CA THR A 221 24.61 -12.08 10.77
C THR A 221 23.31 -12.76 10.38
N GLY A 222 23.28 -13.39 9.20
CA GLY A 222 22.12 -14.19 8.79
C GLY A 222 22.35 -14.95 7.49
N ILE A 223 21.48 -15.92 7.23
CA ILE A 223 21.56 -16.85 6.08
C ILE A 223 21.02 -16.26 4.77
N ASN A 224 20.17 -15.23 4.83
CA ASN A 224 19.65 -14.53 3.66
C ASN A 224 20.22 -13.11 3.62
N LYS A 225 21.05 -12.82 2.61
CA LYS A 225 21.67 -11.50 2.41
C LYS A 225 20.65 -10.36 2.47
N ARG A 226 19.50 -10.49 1.80
CA ARG A 226 18.50 -9.43 1.69
C ARG A 226 17.83 -9.17 3.03
N ASP A 227 17.45 -10.22 3.75
CA ASP A 227 16.76 -10.08 5.03
C ASP A 227 17.71 -9.54 6.10
N THR A 228 18.96 -10.03 6.11
CA THR A 228 20.03 -9.51 6.97
C THR A 228 20.26 -8.03 6.69
N GLU A 229 20.34 -7.61 5.42
CA GLU A 229 20.54 -6.21 5.02
C GLU A 229 19.38 -5.34 5.52
N GLN A 230 18.13 -5.76 5.28
CA GLN A 230 16.95 -5.02 5.75
C GLN A 230 16.94 -4.87 7.28
N SER A 231 17.33 -5.92 8.00
CA SER A 231 17.35 -5.89 9.46
C SER A 231 18.40 -4.94 10.06
N VAL A 232 19.51 -4.73 9.36
CA VAL A 232 20.56 -3.76 9.75
C VAL A 232 20.04 -2.33 9.59
N TYR A 233 19.46 -2.00 8.45
CA TYR A 233 18.89 -0.67 8.21
C TYR A 233 17.72 -0.35 9.15
N LEU A 234 16.88 -1.34 9.48
CA LEU A 234 15.79 -1.17 10.45
C LEU A 234 16.34 -0.81 11.84
N GLN A 235 17.36 -1.52 12.32
CA GLN A 235 17.98 -1.22 13.60
C GLN A 235 18.65 0.17 13.61
N ALA A 236 19.21 0.58 12.47
CA ALA A 236 19.83 1.90 12.33
C ALA A 236 18.79 3.02 12.46
N LEU A 237 17.65 2.87 11.81
CA LEU A 237 16.55 3.81 11.93
C LEU A 237 15.99 3.90 13.35
N LEU A 238 15.86 2.76 14.04
CA LEU A 238 15.41 2.75 15.44
C LEU A 238 16.41 3.47 16.37
N GLN A 239 17.71 3.28 16.18
CA GLN A 239 18.73 3.95 16.99
C GLN A 239 18.81 5.45 16.70
N LEU A 240 18.72 5.85 15.42
CA LEU A 240 18.67 7.26 15.04
C LEU A 240 17.41 7.97 15.56
N GLY A 241 16.26 7.31 15.53
CA GLY A 241 15.02 7.82 16.13
C GLY A 241 15.16 8.10 17.63
N LYS A 242 15.80 7.19 18.38
CA LYS A 242 16.09 7.38 19.81
C LYS A 242 17.06 8.53 20.07
N TYR A 243 18.06 8.72 19.21
CA TYR A 243 19.04 9.79 19.34
C TYR A 243 18.40 11.18 19.20
N ASN A 244 17.50 11.36 18.22
CA ASN A 244 16.77 12.62 18.03
C ASN A 244 15.82 12.96 19.18
N ILE A 245 15.16 11.95 19.77
CA ILE A 245 14.30 12.14 20.95
C ILE A 245 15.13 12.68 22.13
N ASN A 246 16.33 12.14 22.36
CA ASN A 246 17.21 12.57 23.45
C ASN A 246 17.78 13.98 23.24
N GLN A 247 18.12 14.37 22.02
CA GLN A 247 18.58 15.74 21.68
C GLN A 247 17.46 16.78 21.88
N ASN A 248 16.23 16.49 21.46
CA ASN A 248 15.09 17.37 21.66
C ASN A 248 14.69 17.52 23.14
N HIS A 249 14.86 16.47 23.95
CA HIS A 249 14.67 16.57 25.41
C HIS A 249 15.74 17.41 26.09
N GLN A 250 17.00 17.34 25.64
CA GLN A 250 18.08 18.18 26.17
C GLN A 250 17.91 19.66 25.79
N GLN A 251 17.45 19.97 24.58
CA GLN A 251 17.14 21.35 24.18
C GLN A 251 15.93 21.93 24.93
N LYS A 252 14.86 21.14 25.16
CA LYS A 252 13.72 21.58 25.99
C LYS A 252 14.10 21.83 27.45
N GLN A 253 15.05 21.09 28.02
CA GLN A 253 15.53 21.33 29.39
C GLN A 253 16.45 22.55 29.51
N GLN A 254 17.18 22.92 28.45
CA GLN A 254 17.97 24.15 28.45
C GLN A 254 17.10 25.40 28.37
N ILE A 255 16.00 25.38 27.61
CA ILE A 255 15.06 26.51 27.51
C ILE A 255 14.31 26.76 28.83
N ILE A 256 13.95 25.71 29.57
CA ILE A 256 13.28 25.84 30.88
C ILE A 256 14.21 26.45 31.95
N ASN A 257 15.53 26.33 31.79
CA ASN A 257 16.50 26.85 32.75
C ASN A 257 16.98 28.28 32.46
N THR A 258 16.55 28.92 31.36
CA THR A 258 16.96 30.30 31.02
C THR A 258 15.87 31.36 31.03
N GLU A 259 14.61 31.06 31.39
CA GLU A 259 13.57 32.08 31.49
C GLU A 259 12.77 32.02 32.81
N ILE A 260 13.34 32.62 33.86
CA ILE A 260 12.58 33.37 34.88
C ILE A 260 13.42 34.64 35.17
N PRO A 261 12.89 35.85 34.92
CA PRO A 261 12.23 36.55 36.02
C PRO A 261 10.87 37.16 35.70
N GLN A 262 10.02 37.01 36.71
CA GLN A 262 8.84 37.77 37.08
C GLN A 262 8.74 39.19 36.47
N ASN A 263 7.59 39.51 35.89
CA ASN A 263 6.86 40.73 36.24
C ASN A 263 5.38 40.63 35.86
N PHE A 264 4.55 40.93 36.87
CA PHE A 264 3.12 41.26 36.75
C PHE A 264 2.94 42.46 35.81
N ILE A 265 1.86 42.49 35.02
CA ILE A 265 0.87 43.57 34.93
C ILE A 265 -0.36 43.06 34.15
N GLU A 266 -1.51 43.38 34.71
CA GLU A 266 -2.89 43.11 34.30
C GLU A 266 -3.44 44.14 33.29
N PHE A 267 -4.52 43.76 32.58
CA PHE A 267 -5.46 44.57 31.75
C PHE A 267 -4.90 45.16 30.43
N GLU A 268 -5.63 45.26 29.31
CA GLU A 268 -7.07 45.46 29.11
C GLU A 268 -7.48 45.09 27.66
N LEU A 269 -8.76 44.72 27.46
CA LEU A 269 -9.42 44.65 26.15
C LEU A 269 -9.53 46.04 25.51
N SER A 270 -9.31 46.15 24.20
CA SER A 270 -10.05 47.16 23.41
C SER A 270 -10.24 46.71 21.95
N THR A 271 -11.51 46.64 21.60
CA THR A 271 -12.13 46.59 20.28
C THR A 271 -11.86 47.85 19.45
N SER A 272 -11.66 47.71 18.14
CA SER A 272 -12.18 48.66 17.15
C SER A 272 -12.22 48.04 15.75
N LEU A 273 -13.44 47.91 15.23
CA LEU A 273 -13.79 47.77 13.82
C LEU A 273 -13.57 49.12 13.10
N ASP A 274 -13.17 49.08 11.82
CA ASP A 274 -13.77 49.84 10.71
C ASP A 274 -12.99 49.62 9.39
N THR A 275 -13.56 48.85 8.45
CA THR A 275 -14.21 49.27 7.17
C THR A 275 -13.25 49.51 5.99
N ASN A 276 -13.34 48.69 4.94
CA ASN A 276 -13.98 49.12 3.69
C ASN A 276 -14.08 47.99 2.63
N ILE A 277 -15.27 47.95 2.03
CA ILE A 277 -15.78 47.00 1.05
C ILE A 277 -15.50 47.54 -0.36
N ASN A 278 -15.10 46.69 -1.31
CA ASN A 278 -15.71 46.70 -2.64
C ASN A 278 -15.57 45.36 -3.38
N ASN A 279 -16.72 44.91 -3.88
CA ASN A 279 -17.04 43.69 -4.63
C ASN A 279 -16.33 43.68 -6.02
N GLN A 280 -16.09 42.55 -6.70
CA GLN A 280 -17.12 41.65 -7.25
C GLN A 280 -16.58 40.25 -7.62
N ASP A 281 -17.44 39.26 -7.31
CA ASP A 281 -17.80 38.06 -8.06
C ASP A 281 -16.73 37.04 -8.50
N LEU A 282 -16.73 35.89 -7.82
CA LEU A 282 -17.08 34.61 -8.44
C LEU A 282 -17.51 33.61 -7.37
N SER A 283 -18.77 33.20 -7.50
CA SER A 283 -19.50 32.23 -6.69
C SER A 283 -18.85 30.85 -6.67
N PHE A 284 -18.73 30.23 -5.49
CA PHE A 284 -19.12 28.83 -5.30
C PHE A 284 -19.46 28.56 -3.83
N HIS A 285 -20.57 27.86 -3.64
CA HIS A 285 -21.28 27.66 -2.39
C HIS A 285 -20.46 27.01 -1.27
N SER A 286 -20.67 27.58 -0.09
CA SER A 286 -20.25 27.14 1.22
C SER A 286 -20.91 25.84 1.67
N PHE A 287 -20.12 24.89 2.16
CA PHE A 287 -20.51 23.99 3.25
C PHE A 287 -19.36 23.85 4.23
N TYR A 288 -19.23 24.82 5.14
CA TYR A 288 -18.58 24.59 6.43
C TYR A 288 -19.38 25.31 7.50
N LYS A 289 -20.11 24.54 8.31
CA LYS A 289 -20.41 24.94 9.68
C LYS A 289 -20.26 23.73 10.61
N GLN A 290 -19.25 23.89 11.47
CA GLN A 290 -19.14 23.39 12.83
C GLN A 290 -18.94 21.89 13.06
N ALA A 291 -17.68 21.56 13.38
CA ALA A 291 -17.38 20.84 14.62
C ALA A 291 -16.02 21.32 15.15
N GLU A 292 -16.02 22.43 15.91
CA GLU A 292 -14.98 22.68 16.90
C GLU A 292 -15.16 21.63 18.02
N LYS A 293 -14.26 20.66 18.08
CA LYS A 293 -13.97 19.93 19.33
C LYS A 293 -12.46 19.72 19.44
N GLN A 294 -11.89 20.49 20.37
CA GLN A 294 -10.64 20.25 21.13
C GLN A 294 -9.45 19.74 20.30
N LYS A 295 -8.63 20.69 19.83
CA LYS A 295 -7.22 20.44 19.51
C LYS A 295 -6.50 19.96 20.78
N VAL A 296 -6.41 18.65 20.96
CA VAL A 296 -5.39 18.07 21.82
C VAL A 296 -4.06 18.28 21.11
N ASN A 297 -3.13 18.95 21.79
CA ASN A 297 -1.82 19.28 21.23
C ASN A 297 -1.12 17.98 20.78
N PHE A 298 -0.66 17.94 19.53
CA PHE A 298 -0.01 16.79 18.89
C PHE A 298 1.09 16.17 19.75
N ASP A 299 1.81 17.00 20.49
CA ASP A 299 2.86 16.59 21.43
C ASP A 299 2.33 15.71 22.58
N GLN A 300 1.10 15.92 23.03
CA GLN A 300 0.49 15.11 24.10
C GLN A 300 0.06 13.73 23.60
N GLN A 301 -0.44 13.63 22.36
CA GLN A 301 -0.84 12.34 21.77
C GLN A 301 0.37 11.48 21.40
N PHE A 302 1.46 12.09 20.95
CA PHE A 302 2.70 11.39 20.64
C PHE A 302 3.40 10.85 21.91
N ASN A 303 3.39 11.60 23.00
CA ASN A 303 3.97 11.16 24.28
C ASN A 303 3.15 10.03 24.93
N LEU A 304 1.82 10.07 24.85
CA LEU A 304 0.93 8.99 25.30
C LEU A 304 1.19 7.68 24.55
N LEU A 305 1.47 7.75 23.25
CA LEU A 305 1.78 6.58 22.42
C LEU A 305 3.13 5.95 22.80
N LEU A 306 4.12 6.78 23.17
CA LEU A 306 5.45 6.32 23.57
C LEU A 306 5.46 5.71 24.99
N GLU A 307 4.69 6.27 25.92
CA GLU A 307 4.53 5.70 27.28
C GLU A 307 3.85 4.32 27.26
N GLN A 308 2.88 4.12 26.36
CA GLN A 308 2.21 2.82 26.18
C GLN A 308 3.13 1.75 25.59
N MET A 309 4.13 2.14 24.80
CA MET A 309 5.10 1.22 24.20
C MET A 309 6.28 0.89 25.12
N ALA A 310 6.55 1.71 26.15
CA ALA A 310 7.65 1.50 27.09
C ALA A 310 7.32 0.52 28.22
N ASN A 311 6.03 0.23 28.44
CA ASN A 311 5.54 -0.67 29.50
C ASN A 311 5.21 -2.09 29.01
N TYR A 312 5.80 -2.53 27.88
CA TYR A 312 5.70 -3.90 27.35
C TYR A 312 7.07 -4.53 27.08
#